data_AF-A0A835WVI2-F1
#
_entry.id   AF-A0A835WVI2-F1
#
_cell.length_a   1.000
_cell.length_b   1.000
_cell.length_c   1.000
_cell.angle_alpha   90.00
_cell.angle_beta   90.00
_cell.angle_gamma   90.00
#
_symmetry.space_group_name_H-M   'P 1'
#
loop_
_entity.id
_entity.type
_entity.pdbx_description
1 polymer ?
#
loop_
_entity_poly.entity_id
_entity_poly.type
_entity_poly.pdbx_seq_one_letter_code
_entity_poly.pdbx_strand_id
1 'polypeptide(L)'
;MSAPFLSKDDVDALRAYVAGPDTGFANKADSTVLLHVTHSNLKARFMEIRLDMHSTIESVKVKLSFHCGTNPGAMLLSLLDEGGNLMANMWEDSRKLGFYSPRDGCTLHVTDTDPTSASAGGWLEDTSLVEKYKISDEAYDKREKTYRKWKNEQLAKDPSWCLEKEMAKRRGEEWVPPVKIDDPDHMADLAAAIKPGQRCSVDPGDRRGEVKFVGRVEGLPLGFWIGVAYDEPLGKNDGSHRGKKYFEALPGYGGFVRPDKVKVGDFPPIDEFASDNEEGLGGDEI
;
A
#
# COMPACT_ATOMS: atom_id res chain seq x y z
N MET A 1 0.38 -13.77 45.49
CA MET A 1 1.45 -14.55 44.84
C MET A 1 2.19 -13.62 43.91
N SER A 2 3.46 -13.34 44.19
CA SER A 2 4.32 -12.49 43.34
C SER A 2 4.59 -13.23 42.04
N ALA A 3 4.36 -12.61 40.88
CA ALA A 3 4.83 -13.17 39.62
C ALA A 3 6.37 -13.30 39.68
N PRO A 4 6.96 -14.43 39.23
CA PRO A 4 8.40 -14.56 39.18
C PRO A 4 8.97 -13.57 38.15
N PHE A 5 10.00 -12.83 38.57
CA PHE A 5 10.77 -11.97 37.67
C PHE A 5 11.46 -12.84 36.61
N LEU A 6 11.50 -12.36 35.36
CA LEU A 6 12.21 -13.01 34.25
C LEU A 6 13.65 -13.33 34.67
N SER A 7 14.06 -14.57 34.46
CA SER A 7 15.41 -15.02 34.76
C SER A 7 16.40 -14.41 33.76
N LYS A 8 17.69 -14.44 34.10
CA LYS A 8 18.75 -13.97 33.20
C LYS A 8 18.73 -14.72 31.87
N ASP A 9 18.44 -16.02 31.91
CA ASP A 9 18.34 -16.87 30.72
C ASP A 9 17.14 -16.46 29.84
N ASP A 10 16.01 -16.08 30.46
CA ASP A 10 14.85 -15.56 29.72
C ASP A 10 15.18 -14.23 29.01
N VAL A 11 15.94 -13.36 29.68
CA VAL A 11 16.36 -12.05 29.12
C VAL A 11 17.38 -12.23 28.00
N ASP A 12 18.31 -13.17 28.14
CA ASP A 12 19.34 -13.44 27.13
C ASP A 12 18.75 -14.18 25.91
N ALA A 13 17.75 -15.05 26.09
CA ALA A 13 16.93 -15.60 25.01
C ALA A 13 16.16 -14.50 24.25
N LEU A 14 15.59 -13.53 24.98
CA LEU A 14 14.92 -12.37 24.37
C LEU A 14 15.89 -11.50 23.57
N ARG A 15 17.13 -11.33 24.03
CA ARG A 15 18.17 -10.58 23.32
C ARG A 15 18.63 -11.30 22.06
N ALA A 16 18.82 -12.61 22.11
CA ALA A 16 19.12 -13.41 20.92
C ALA A 16 17.98 -13.33 19.88
N TYR A 17 16.72 -13.29 20.33
CA TYR A 17 15.54 -13.09 19.47
C TYR A 17 15.52 -11.73 18.75
N VAL A 18 16.07 -10.67 19.37
CA VAL A 18 16.07 -9.31 18.80
C VAL A 18 17.35 -8.99 18.02
N ALA A 19 18.51 -9.51 18.42
CA ALA A 19 19.82 -9.02 17.98
C ALA A 19 20.75 -10.12 17.40
N GLY A 20 20.20 -11.27 17.00
CA GLY A 20 20.98 -12.31 16.30
C GLY A 20 21.68 -11.79 15.03
N PRO A 21 22.78 -12.43 14.59
CA PRO A 21 23.53 -12.00 13.41
C PRO A 21 22.69 -12.11 12.12
N ASP A 22 22.64 -11.03 11.37
CA ASP A 22 21.82 -10.84 10.16
C ASP A 22 22.21 -11.81 9.02
N THR A 23 21.62 -13.01 9.05
CA THR A 23 21.57 -13.92 7.91
C THR A 23 20.23 -13.73 7.22
N GLY A 24 20.13 -12.70 6.36
CA GLY A 24 19.01 -12.42 5.44
C GLY A 24 17.73 -13.24 5.67
N PHE A 25 16.86 -12.73 6.55
CA PHE A 25 15.53 -13.27 6.92
C PHE A 25 15.46 -14.39 7.99
N ALA A 26 16.56 -14.91 8.53
CA ALA A 26 16.53 -16.10 9.40
C ALA A 26 17.09 -15.93 10.83
N ASN A 27 16.99 -14.75 11.45
CA ASN A 27 17.18 -14.62 12.90
C ASN A 27 15.98 -15.20 13.66
N LYS A 28 15.92 -16.52 13.78
CA LYS A 28 14.92 -17.23 14.58
C LYS A 28 15.59 -18.34 15.36
N ALA A 29 15.14 -18.56 16.60
CA ALA A 29 15.61 -19.69 17.39
C ALA A 29 15.21 -21.02 16.71
N ASP A 30 15.95 -22.10 16.96
CA ASP A 30 15.64 -23.43 16.42
C ASP A 30 14.23 -23.91 16.77
N SER A 31 13.66 -23.43 17.89
CA SER A 31 12.28 -23.71 18.30
C SER A 31 11.22 -22.92 17.53
N THR A 32 11.60 -21.94 16.71
CA THR A 32 10.68 -21.02 16.05
C THR A 32 10.34 -21.45 14.63
N VAL A 33 9.05 -21.43 14.32
CA VAL A 33 8.50 -21.68 12.98
C VAL A 33 7.80 -20.42 12.44
N LEU A 34 7.90 -20.20 11.14
CA LEU A 34 7.25 -19.10 10.41
C LEU A 34 6.01 -19.65 9.70
N LEU A 35 4.83 -19.37 10.27
CA LEU A 35 3.57 -19.87 9.75
C LEU A 35 2.75 -18.76 9.11
N HIS A 36 2.10 -19.08 8.00
CA HIS A 36 1.05 -18.23 7.45
C HIS A 36 -0.22 -18.43 8.26
N VAL A 37 -1.04 -17.38 8.41
CA VAL A 37 -2.31 -17.46 9.10
C VAL A 37 -3.41 -16.99 8.15
N THR A 38 -4.45 -17.81 8.04
CA THR A 38 -5.67 -17.50 7.29
C THR A 38 -6.87 -17.67 8.21
N HIS A 39 -7.99 -17.05 7.85
CA HIS A 39 -9.19 -17.02 8.67
C HIS A 39 -10.43 -17.31 7.84
N SER A 40 -11.45 -17.98 8.41
CA SER A 40 -12.68 -18.32 7.70
C SER A 40 -13.51 -17.09 7.29
N ASN A 41 -13.50 -16.03 8.10
CA ASN A 41 -14.32 -14.83 7.91
C ASN A 41 -13.56 -13.64 7.29
N LEU A 42 -12.22 -13.68 7.21
CA LEU A 42 -11.39 -12.55 6.74
C LEU A 42 -10.77 -12.89 5.39
N LYS A 43 -10.63 -11.88 4.53
CA LYS A 43 -9.83 -11.98 3.30
C LYS A 43 -8.34 -11.77 3.58
N ALA A 44 -8.02 -11.08 4.67
CA ALA A 44 -6.66 -10.86 5.11
C ALA A 44 -5.88 -12.17 5.31
N ARG A 45 -4.64 -12.17 4.87
CA ARG A 45 -3.67 -13.26 5.08
C ARG A 45 -2.47 -12.67 5.81
N PHE A 46 -2.06 -13.32 6.90
CA PHE A 46 -0.91 -12.88 7.68
C PHE A 46 0.27 -13.80 7.36
N MET A 47 1.32 -13.23 6.79
CA MET A 47 2.47 -14.02 6.33
C MET A 47 3.55 -14.09 7.41
N GLU A 48 4.23 -15.25 7.52
CA GLU A 48 5.43 -15.44 8.33
C GLU A 48 5.29 -15.06 9.82
N ILE A 49 4.15 -15.40 10.42
CA ILE A 49 3.95 -15.23 11.85
C ILE A 49 4.87 -16.18 12.61
N ARG A 50 5.79 -15.60 13.40
CA ARG A 50 6.72 -16.33 14.26
C ARG A 50 5.99 -17.00 15.43
N LEU A 51 6.08 -18.31 15.54
CA LEU A 51 5.51 -19.09 16.63
C LEU A 51 6.56 -20.06 17.20
N ASP A 52 6.58 -20.20 18.52
CA ASP A 52 7.48 -21.16 19.18
C ASP A 52 6.80 -22.53 19.25
N MET A 53 7.50 -23.58 18.79
CA MET A 53 7.06 -24.97 18.80
C MET A 53 6.77 -25.51 20.21
N HIS A 54 7.33 -24.92 21.26
CA HIS A 54 7.06 -25.27 22.64
C HIS A 54 5.81 -24.58 23.23
N SER A 55 5.23 -23.61 22.52
CA SER A 55 3.98 -22.96 22.94
C SER A 55 2.82 -23.93 22.88
N THR A 56 1.91 -23.84 23.85
CA THR A 56 0.64 -24.58 23.81
C THR A 56 -0.28 -24.04 22.72
N ILE A 57 -1.17 -24.88 22.20
CA ILE A 57 -2.20 -24.46 21.24
C ILE A 57 -3.06 -23.34 21.81
N GLU A 58 -3.38 -23.35 23.11
CA GLU A 58 -4.05 -22.24 23.79
C GLU A 58 -3.28 -20.91 23.64
N SER A 59 -1.97 -20.93 23.91
CA SER A 59 -1.12 -19.74 23.79
C SER A 59 -1.05 -19.24 22.34
N VAL A 60 -1.02 -20.17 21.38
CA VAL A 60 -1.07 -19.85 19.95
C VAL A 60 -2.41 -19.17 19.62
N LYS A 61 -3.55 -19.73 20.04
CA LYS A 61 -4.88 -19.13 19.84
C LYS A 61 -4.97 -17.72 20.46
N VAL A 62 -4.46 -17.53 21.67
CA VAL A 62 -4.40 -16.20 22.31
C VAL A 62 -3.63 -15.21 21.45
N LYS A 63 -2.47 -15.59 20.90
CA LYS A 63 -1.69 -14.74 19.99
C LYS A 63 -2.44 -14.44 18.69
N LEU A 64 -3.08 -15.45 18.09
CA LEU A 64 -3.85 -15.30 16.85
C LEU A 64 -5.09 -14.42 17.04
N SER A 65 -5.62 -14.28 18.26
CA SER A 65 -6.78 -13.41 18.54
C SER A 65 -6.50 -11.95 18.21
N PHE A 66 -5.28 -11.49 18.43
CA PHE A 66 -4.87 -10.12 18.09
C PHE A 66 -4.71 -9.89 16.58
N HIS A 67 -4.55 -10.96 15.79
CA HIS A 67 -4.50 -10.87 14.33
C HIS A 67 -5.89 -11.00 13.69
N CYS A 68 -6.67 -11.98 14.15
CA CYS A 68 -7.92 -12.37 13.49
C CYS A 68 -9.18 -11.80 14.16
N GLY A 69 -9.10 -11.30 15.40
CA GLY A 69 -10.24 -10.75 16.13
C GLY A 69 -11.24 -11.79 16.66
N THR A 70 -10.90 -13.08 16.61
CA THR A 70 -11.74 -14.16 17.16
C THR A 70 -11.35 -14.47 18.60
N ASN A 71 -12.30 -14.92 19.42
CA ASN A 71 -12.01 -15.37 20.78
C ASN A 71 -11.29 -16.73 20.75
N PRO A 72 -10.19 -16.94 21.50
CA PRO A 72 -9.48 -18.23 21.55
C PRO A 72 -10.39 -19.45 21.79
N GLY A 73 -11.43 -19.31 22.62
CA GLY A 73 -12.38 -20.41 22.89
C GLY A 73 -13.27 -20.77 21.70
N ALA A 74 -13.44 -19.87 20.73
CA ALA A 74 -14.20 -20.07 19.50
C ALA A 74 -13.30 -20.33 18.26
N MET A 75 -11.98 -20.46 18.46
CA MET A 75 -11.04 -20.78 17.39
C MET A 75 -10.83 -22.27 17.27
N LEU A 76 -11.10 -22.80 16.08
CA LEU A 76 -10.59 -24.10 15.65
C LEU A 76 -9.39 -23.88 14.73
N LEU A 77 -8.26 -24.53 15.05
CA LEU A 77 -7.03 -24.41 14.29
C LEU A 77 -6.78 -25.66 13.45
N SER A 78 -6.56 -25.44 12.16
CA SER A 78 -6.17 -26.47 11.20
C SER A 78 -4.81 -26.12 10.61
N LEU A 79 -3.86 -27.04 10.68
CA LEU A 79 -2.55 -26.90 10.04
C LEU A 79 -2.61 -27.46 8.62
N LEU A 80 -2.24 -26.64 7.66
CA LEU A 80 -2.19 -26.96 6.24
C LEU A 80 -0.74 -26.91 5.74
N ASP A 81 -0.43 -27.73 4.73
CA ASP A 81 0.84 -27.64 4.00
C ASP A 81 0.87 -26.45 3.03
N GLU A 82 2.00 -26.25 2.33
CA GLU A 82 2.16 -25.21 1.31
C GLU A 82 1.18 -25.35 0.13
N GLY A 83 0.71 -26.57 -0.14
CA GLY A 83 -0.30 -26.87 -1.16
C GLY A 83 -1.74 -26.67 -0.68
N GLY A 84 -1.96 -26.34 0.59
CA GLY A 84 -3.27 -26.18 1.20
C GLY A 84 -3.93 -27.48 1.67
N ASN A 85 -3.22 -28.62 1.68
CA ASN A 85 -3.75 -29.87 2.17
C ASN A 85 -3.72 -29.91 3.70
N LEU A 86 -4.75 -30.50 4.31
CA LEU A 86 -4.85 -30.64 5.76
C LEU A 86 -3.78 -31.61 6.29
N MET A 87 -2.88 -31.09 7.13
CA MET A 87 -1.88 -31.88 7.85
C MET A 87 -2.43 -32.37 9.20
N ALA A 88 -3.02 -31.47 9.99
CA ALA A 88 -3.52 -31.81 11.31
C ALA A 88 -4.59 -30.84 11.84
N ASN A 89 -5.50 -31.36 12.65
CA ASN A 89 -6.43 -30.57 13.46
C ASN A 89 -5.85 -30.38 14.87
N MET A 90 -5.77 -29.12 15.31
CA MET A 90 -5.20 -28.74 16.61
C MET A 90 -6.31 -28.50 17.64
N TRP A 91 -7.00 -29.57 18.02
CA TRP A 91 -8.17 -29.53 18.90
C TRP A 91 -7.84 -29.57 20.40
N GLU A 92 -6.61 -29.96 20.77
CA GLU A 92 -6.21 -30.09 22.18
C GLU A 92 -5.34 -28.92 22.62
N ASP A 93 -5.92 -28.04 23.44
CA ASP A 93 -5.33 -26.76 23.83
C ASP A 93 -4.03 -26.86 24.63
N SER A 94 -3.86 -27.95 25.39
CA SER A 94 -2.67 -28.22 26.21
C SER A 94 -1.48 -28.75 25.41
N ARG A 95 -1.69 -29.24 24.18
CA ARG A 95 -0.60 -29.75 23.34
C ARG A 95 0.30 -28.63 22.87
N LYS A 96 1.58 -28.96 22.69
CA LYS A 96 2.56 -28.05 22.12
C LYS A 96 2.44 -28.00 20.60
N LEU A 97 2.65 -26.83 20.00
CA LEU A 97 2.61 -26.63 18.56
C LEU A 97 3.53 -27.60 17.80
N GLY A 98 4.73 -27.85 18.33
CA GLY A 98 5.72 -28.77 17.76
C GLY A 98 5.26 -30.23 17.67
N PHE A 99 4.25 -30.65 18.45
CA PHE A 99 3.67 -32.00 18.33
C PHE A 99 3.14 -32.27 16.92
N TYR A 100 2.63 -31.22 16.26
CA TYR A 100 2.04 -31.31 14.92
C TYR A 100 3.08 -31.19 13.80
N SER A 101 4.37 -31.13 14.14
CA SER A 101 5.49 -31.00 13.19
C SER A 101 5.29 -29.89 12.12
N PRO A 102 4.94 -28.65 12.52
CA PRO A 102 4.80 -27.55 11.58
C PRO A 102 6.16 -27.22 10.95
N ARG A 103 6.14 -26.83 9.67
CA ARG A 103 7.31 -26.34 8.94
C ARG A 103 7.10 -24.89 8.53
N ASP A 104 8.20 -24.20 8.23
CA ASP A 104 8.10 -22.87 7.65
C ASP A 104 7.27 -22.91 6.37
N GLY A 105 6.44 -21.89 6.13
CA GLY A 105 5.54 -21.84 4.98
C GLY A 105 4.22 -22.61 5.14
N CYS A 106 4.08 -23.46 6.18
CA CYS A 106 2.79 -24.06 6.51
C CYS A 106 1.77 -22.97 6.90
N THR A 107 0.48 -23.27 6.68
CA THR A 107 -0.61 -22.34 7.00
C THR A 107 -1.42 -22.84 8.19
N LEU A 108 -1.57 -22.00 9.21
CA LEU A 108 -2.60 -22.15 10.24
C LEU A 108 -3.89 -21.49 9.75
N HIS A 109 -4.88 -22.32 9.45
CA HIS A 109 -6.23 -21.85 9.15
C HIS A 109 -7.06 -21.80 10.43
N VAL A 110 -7.54 -20.59 10.74
CA VAL A 110 -8.45 -20.32 11.86
C VAL A 110 -9.88 -20.40 11.36
N THR A 111 -10.65 -21.35 11.89
CA THR A 111 -12.09 -21.42 11.68
C THR A 111 -12.78 -20.85 12.91
N ASP A 112 -13.52 -19.76 12.71
CA ASP A 112 -14.31 -19.13 13.76
C ASP A 112 -15.67 -19.81 13.89
N THR A 113 -15.96 -20.35 15.07
CA THR A 113 -17.24 -20.99 15.37
C THR A 113 -18.25 -20.06 16.03
N ASP A 114 -17.85 -18.84 16.43
CA ASP A 114 -18.73 -17.88 17.08
C ASP A 114 -19.38 -16.96 16.01
N PRO A 115 -20.69 -17.08 15.78
CA PRO A 115 -21.40 -16.23 14.81
C PRO A 115 -21.48 -14.76 15.25
N THR A 116 -21.15 -14.45 16.51
CA THR A 116 -21.17 -13.09 17.09
C THR A 116 -19.79 -12.46 17.24
N SER A 117 -18.75 -13.13 16.75
CA SER A 117 -17.38 -12.65 16.86
C SER A 117 -17.18 -11.32 16.10
N ALA A 118 -16.15 -10.56 16.48
CA ALA A 118 -15.82 -9.30 15.80
C ALA A 118 -15.43 -9.53 14.33
N SER A 119 -14.91 -10.72 13.99
CA SER A 119 -14.56 -11.10 12.62
C SER A 119 -15.78 -11.44 11.76
N ALA A 120 -16.93 -11.74 12.38
CA ALA A 120 -18.16 -12.09 11.68
C ALA A 120 -18.74 -10.88 10.93
N GLY A 121 -19.35 -11.13 9.77
CA GLY A 121 -20.08 -10.10 9.01
C GLY A 121 -19.21 -9.01 8.37
N GLY A 122 -17.88 -9.18 8.32
CA GLY A 122 -16.96 -8.29 7.60
C GLY A 122 -16.65 -6.97 8.30
N TRP A 123 -17.08 -6.77 9.55
CA TRP A 123 -16.86 -5.53 10.31
C TRP A 123 -15.39 -5.09 10.39
N LEU A 124 -14.45 -6.03 10.51
CA LEU A 124 -13.02 -5.72 10.60
C LEU A 124 -12.39 -5.29 9.26
N GLU A 125 -13.02 -5.60 8.12
CA GLU A 125 -12.47 -5.30 6.79
C GLU A 125 -13.29 -4.23 6.04
N ASP A 126 -14.59 -4.13 6.33
CA ASP A 126 -15.50 -3.22 5.65
C ASP A 126 -15.67 -1.90 6.41
N THR A 127 -14.87 -0.92 5.99
CA THR A 127 -14.93 0.46 6.50
C THR A 127 -16.25 1.19 6.20
N SER A 128 -17.15 0.62 5.40
CA SER A 128 -18.49 1.17 5.15
C SER A 128 -19.48 0.87 6.29
N LEU A 129 -19.24 -0.21 7.05
CA LEU A 129 -20.07 -0.58 8.20
C LEU A 129 -19.83 0.34 9.41
N VAL A 130 -18.64 0.93 9.49
CA VAL A 130 -18.27 1.86 10.56
C VAL A 130 -18.94 3.22 10.35
N GLU A 131 -19.81 3.62 11.27
CA GLU A 131 -20.38 4.97 11.28
C GLU A 131 -19.27 5.99 11.48
N LYS A 132 -18.94 6.72 10.40
CA LYS A 132 -17.92 7.75 10.43
C LYS A 132 -18.43 8.94 11.23
N TYR A 133 -17.69 9.33 12.26
CA TYR A 133 -18.00 10.51 13.07
C TYR A 133 -18.17 11.75 12.17
N LYS A 134 -19.35 12.37 12.24
CA LYS A 134 -19.64 13.67 11.62
C LYS A 134 -19.85 14.69 12.73
N ILE A 135 -19.15 15.81 12.62
CA ILE A 135 -19.31 16.96 13.51
C ILE A 135 -20.01 18.08 12.73
N SER A 136 -20.97 18.75 13.38
CA SER A 136 -21.60 19.92 12.78
C SER A 136 -20.60 21.06 12.66
N ASP A 137 -20.84 21.98 11.73
CA ASP A 137 -19.94 23.12 11.53
C ASP A 137 -19.84 23.99 12.80
N GLU A 138 -20.95 24.20 13.50
CA GLU A 138 -20.97 24.99 14.74
C GLU A 138 -20.19 24.31 15.86
N ALA A 139 -20.27 22.98 15.95
CA ALA A 139 -19.51 22.22 16.93
C ALA A 139 -18.01 22.20 16.59
N TYR A 140 -17.64 22.15 15.30
CA TYR A 140 -16.25 22.24 14.86
C TYR A 140 -15.64 23.63 15.14
N ASP A 141 -16.43 24.70 14.93
CA ASP A 141 -15.99 26.08 15.16
C ASP A 141 -15.76 26.39 16.65
N LYS A 142 -16.44 25.70 17.56
CA LYS A 142 -16.18 25.80 19.00
C LYS A 142 -14.82 25.21 19.42
N ARG A 143 -14.30 24.23 18.68
CA ARG A 143 -13.02 23.57 19.02
C ARG A 143 -11.84 24.53 18.88
N GLU A 144 -10.84 24.35 19.74
CA GLU A 144 -9.58 25.09 19.68
C GLU A 144 -8.54 24.33 18.86
N LYS A 145 -7.48 25.02 18.41
CA LYS A 145 -6.37 24.44 17.65
C LYS A 145 -6.80 23.68 16.39
N THR A 146 -7.92 24.09 15.77
CA THR A 146 -8.38 23.53 14.50
C THR A 146 -7.76 24.25 13.32
N TYR A 147 -7.61 23.53 12.20
CA TYR A 147 -7.16 24.09 10.94
C TYR A 147 -8.02 25.27 10.48
N ARG A 148 -9.35 25.21 10.70
CA ARG A 148 -10.30 26.26 10.26
C ARG A 148 -10.07 27.57 11.02
N LYS A 149 -9.89 27.52 12.35
CA LYS A 149 -9.54 28.72 13.13
C LYS A 149 -8.19 29.30 12.70
N TRP A 150 -7.16 28.46 12.60
CA TRP A 150 -5.84 28.90 12.14
C TRP A 150 -5.92 29.52 10.73
N LYS A 151 -6.63 28.89 9.79
CA LYS A 151 -6.86 29.42 8.44
C LYS A 151 -7.53 30.80 8.47
N ASN A 152 -8.57 30.96 9.29
CA ASN A 152 -9.28 32.24 9.43
C ASN A 152 -8.37 33.32 10.03
N GLU A 153 -7.53 32.99 11.01
CA GLU A 153 -6.54 33.91 11.57
C GLU A 153 -5.47 34.33 10.54
N GLN A 154 -5.02 33.43 9.66
CA GLN A 154 -4.10 33.78 8.59
C GLN A 154 -4.76 34.69 7.56
N LEU A 155 -5.99 34.38 7.13
CA LEU A 155 -6.77 35.22 6.22
C LEU A 155 -7.07 36.61 6.79
N ALA A 156 -7.26 36.71 8.12
CA ALA A 156 -7.44 37.99 8.80
C ALA A 156 -6.16 38.85 8.79
N LYS A 157 -4.98 38.23 8.77
CA LYS A 157 -3.68 38.93 8.68
C LYS A 157 -3.34 39.32 7.24
N ASP A 158 -3.56 38.42 6.29
CA ASP A 158 -3.32 38.63 4.87
C ASP A 158 -4.52 38.08 4.08
N PRO A 159 -5.39 38.95 3.52
CA PRO A 159 -6.54 38.53 2.71
C PRO A 159 -6.16 37.71 1.46
N SER A 160 -4.91 37.80 1.01
CA SER A 160 -4.39 37.03 -0.13
C SER A 160 -3.74 35.71 0.28
N TRP A 161 -3.74 35.39 1.58
CA TRP A 161 -3.12 34.19 2.12
C TRP A 161 -3.75 32.92 1.54
N CYS A 162 -2.89 31.98 1.15
CA CYS A 162 -3.29 30.61 0.85
C CYS A 162 -2.29 29.62 1.43
N LEU A 163 -2.72 28.38 1.65
CA LEU A 163 -1.88 27.36 2.25
C LEU A 163 -0.66 27.05 1.38
N GLU A 164 -0.84 27.07 0.06
CA GLU A 164 0.21 26.84 -0.93
C GLU A 164 1.31 27.91 -0.86
N LYS A 165 0.95 29.19 -0.66
CA LYS A 165 1.91 30.28 -0.43
C LYS A 165 2.74 30.05 0.82
N GLU A 166 2.08 29.69 1.92
CA GLU A 166 2.74 29.44 3.20
C GLU A 166 3.66 28.22 3.13
N MET A 167 3.24 27.15 2.44
CA MET A 167 4.07 25.97 2.22
C MET A 167 5.29 26.25 1.35
N ALA A 168 5.15 27.02 0.27
CA ALA A 168 6.26 27.44 -0.58
C ALA A 168 7.26 28.28 0.22
N LYS A 169 6.77 29.25 1.00
CA LYS A 169 7.59 30.05 1.92
C LYS A 169 8.35 29.18 2.92
N ARG A 170 7.70 28.16 3.51
CA ARG A 170 8.35 27.22 4.43
C ARG A 170 9.41 26.35 3.76
N ARG A 171 9.26 26.06 2.47
CA ARG A 171 10.25 25.35 1.64
C ARG A 171 11.37 26.27 1.13
N GLY A 172 11.26 27.59 1.34
CA GLY A 172 12.18 28.57 0.75
C GLY A 172 11.97 28.79 -0.75
N GLU A 173 10.81 28.39 -1.29
CA GLU A 173 10.45 28.51 -2.70
C GLU A 173 9.53 29.73 -2.91
N GLU A 174 9.67 30.41 -4.04
CA GLU A 174 8.75 31.46 -4.44
C GLU A 174 7.42 30.84 -4.90
N TRP A 175 6.31 31.26 -4.30
CA TRP A 175 5.00 30.79 -4.71
C TRP A 175 4.60 31.45 -6.03
N VAL A 176 4.56 30.64 -7.08
CA VAL A 176 3.98 31.05 -8.37
C VAL A 176 2.51 30.63 -8.38
N PRO A 177 1.55 31.56 -8.54
CA PRO A 177 0.15 31.20 -8.69
C PRO A 177 -0.02 30.24 -9.88
N PRO A 178 -0.89 29.23 -9.77
CA PRO A 178 -1.19 28.38 -10.92
C PRO A 178 -1.72 29.25 -12.05
N VAL A 179 -1.08 29.17 -13.21
CA VAL A 179 -1.46 29.92 -14.40
C VAL A 179 -2.89 29.53 -14.76
N LYS A 180 -3.80 30.51 -14.70
CA LYS A 180 -5.14 30.34 -15.26
C LYS A 180 -4.98 30.35 -16.77
N ILE A 181 -5.23 29.19 -17.37
CA ILE A 181 -5.19 29.04 -18.81
C ILE A 181 -6.60 29.39 -19.28
N ASP A 182 -6.74 30.59 -19.85
CA ASP A 182 -8.00 31.11 -20.36
C ASP A 182 -8.17 30.82 -21.87
N ASP A 183 -7.10 30.39 -22.54
CA ASP A 183 -7.07 30.07 -23.96
C ASP A 183 -7.38 28.57 -24.21
N PRO A 184 -8.47 28.26 -24.95
CA PRO A 184 -8.78 26.89 -25.37
C PRO A 184 -7.70 26.22 -26.24
N ASP A 185 -6.87 27.01 -26.93
CA ASP A 185 -5.79 26.53 -27.82
C ASP A 185 -4.41 26.51 -27.17
N HIS A 186 -4.35 26.71 -25.85
CA HIS A 186 -3.10 26.64 -25.12
C HIS A 186 -2.37 25.29 -25.34
N MET A 187 -1.10 25.38 -25.74
CA MET A 187 -0.21 24.26 -26.10
C MET A 187 -0.63 23.45 -27.34
N ALA A 188 -1.45 24.01 -28.24
CA ALA A 188 -1.85 23.34 -29.48
C ALA A 188 -0.65 22.96 -30.37
N ASP A 189 0.35 23.83 -30.50
CA ASP A 189 1.53 23.57 -31.35
C ASP A 189 2.36 22.37 -30.84
N LEU A 190 2.57 22.30 -29.52
CA LEU A 190 3.26 21.15 -28.89
C LEU A 190 2.42 19.87 -28.99
N ALA A 191 1.11 19.99 -28.82
CA ALA A 191 0.19 18.87 -28.99
C ALA A 191 0.19 18.36 -30.44
N ALA A 192 0.31 19.24 -31.43
CA ALA A 192 0.34 18.87 -32.85
C ALA A 192 1.59 18.05 -33.24
N ALA A 193 2.70 18.21 -32.51
CA ALA A 193 3.90 17.41 -32.69
C ALA A 193 3.75 15.98 -32.13
N ILE A 194 2.84 15.77 -31.18
CA ILE A 194 2.60 14.51 -30.49
C ILE A 194 1.44 13.77 -31.15
N LYS A 195 1.65 12.51 -31.51
CA LYS A 195 0.64 11.66 -32.15
C LYS A 195 0.27 10.47 -31.25
N PRO A 196 -1.02 10.07 -31.23
CA PRO A 196 -1.41 8.80 -30.62
C PRO A 196 -0.61 7.62 -31.21
N GLY A 197 -0.25 6.65 -30.37
CA GLY A 197 0.59 5.50 -30.71
C GLY A 197 2.08 5.70 -30.45
N GLN A 198 2.54 6.93 -30.15
CA GLN A 198 3.96 7.18 -29.88
C GLN A 198 4.33 6.76 -28.45
N ARG A 199 5.54 6.20 -28.32
CA ARG A 199 6.20 5.98 -27.03
C ARG A 199 6.65 7.32 -26.44
N CYS A 200 6.46 7.47 -25.14
CA CYS A 200 6.82 8.70 -24.45
C CYS A 200 7.33 8.46 -23.03
N SER A 201 8.08 9.45 -22.53
CA SER A 201 8.40 9.62 -21.11
C SER A 201 7.69 10.86 -20.57
N VAL A 202 7.17 10.78 -19.35
CA VAL A 202 6.40 11.82 -18.69
C VAL A 202 7.10 12.38 -17.46
N ASP A 203 7.30 13.69 -17.44
CA ASP A 203 7.87 14.43 -16.30
C ASP A 203 6.80 14.84 -15.27
N PRO A 204 7.10 14.82 -13.96
CA PRO A 204 8.32 14.32 -13.33
C PRO A 204 8.30 12.79 -13.18
N GLY A 205 9.51 12.22 -13.05
CA GLY A 205 9.73 10.82 -12.65
C GLY A 205 9.92 9.83 -13.80
N ASP A 206 10.24 10.30 -15.01
CA ASP A 206 10.57 9.48 -16.19
C ASP A 206 9.61 8.29 -16.43
N ARG A 207 8.31 8.53 -16.20
CA ARG A 207 7.28 7.50 -16.31
C ARG A 207 7.01 7.21 -17.78
N ARG A 208 7.29 5.98 -18.20
CA ARG A 208 7.14 5.55 -19.59
C ARG A 208 5.73 5.06 -19.89
N GLY A 209 5.35 5.23 -21.14
CA GLY A 209 4.07 4.77 -21.64
C GLY A 209 3.86 5.06 -23.11
N GLU A 210 2.61 4.92 -23.52
CA GLU A 210 2.15 5.19 -24.87
C GLU A 210 1.11 6.31 -24.87
N VAL A 211 1.25 7.25 -25.80
CA VAL A 211 0.25 8.29 -26.03
C VAL A 211 -1.00 7.65 -26.63
N LYS A 212 -2.14 7.74 -25.95
CA LYS A 212 -3.43 7.23 -26.45
C LYS A 212 -4.40 8.32 -26.86
N PHE A 213 -4.23 9.54 -26.34
CA PHE A 213 -5.14 10.65 -26.62
C PHE A 213 -4.37 11.97 -26.73
N VAL A 214 -4.78 12.83 -27.66
CA VAL A 214 -4.28 14.20 -27.80
C VAL A 214 -5.47 15.10 -28.07
N GLY A 215 -5.76 16.04 -27.18
CA GLY A 215 -6.90 16.93 -27.34
C GLY A 215 -7.35 17.60 -26.06
N ARG A 216 -8.53 18.24 -26.13
CA ARG A 216 -9.15 18.92 -24.99
C ARG A 216 -9.92 17.91 -24.13
N VAL A 217 -9.89 18.11 -22.82
CA VAL A 217 -10.54 17.24 -21.83
C VAL A 217 -11.51 18.08 -21.01
N GLU A 218 -12.78 17.69 -21.05
CA GLU A 218 -13.85 18.31 -20.30
C GLU A 218 -13.67 18.09 -18.79
N GLY A 219 -13.75 19.15 -17.99
CA GLY A 219 -13.57 19.11 -16.54
C GLY A 219 -12.13 19.31 -16.06
N LEU A 220 -11.15 19.35 -16.97
CA LEU A 220 -9.79 19.82 -16.72
C LEU A 220 -9.63 21.30 -17.14
N PRO A 221 -8.60 22.01 -16.66
CA PRO A 221 -8.28 23.35 -17.13
C PRO A 221 -8.16 23.43 -18.67
N LEU A 222 -8.51 24.57 -19.26
CA LEU A 222 -8.51 24.79 -20.72
C LEU A 222 -7.14 24.50 -21.36
N GLY A 223 -7.14 24.31 -22.67
CA GLY A 223 -5.97 23.93 -23.46
C GLY A 223 -5.90 22.44 -23.79
N PHE A 224 -4.83 22.06 -24.48
CA PHE A 224 -4.58 20.69 -24.89
C PHE A 224 -4.00 19.83 -23.76
N TRP A 225 -4.35 18.55 -23.81
CA TRP A 225 -3.93 17.50 -22.90
C TRP A 225 -3.52 16.26 -23.68
N ILE A 226 -2.54 15.55 -23.15
CA ILE A 226 -2.09 14.26 -23.65
C ILE A 226 -2.56 13.19 -22.67
N GLY A 227 -3.32 12.22 -23.17
CA GLY A 227 -3.66 11.01 -22.45
C GLY A 227 -2.60 9.95 -22.70
N VAL A 228 -1.95 9.50 -21.63
CA VAL A 228 -0.90 8.48 -21.65
C VAL A 228 -1.40 7.25 -20.92
N ALA A 229 -1.23 6.09 -21.56
CA ALA A 229 -1.31 4.79 -20.90
C ALA A 229 0.11 4.41 -20.47
N TYR A 230 0.38 4.45 -19.18
CA TYR A 230 1.67 4.06 -18.60
C TYR A 230 1.89 2.55 -18.73
N ASP A 231 3.15 2.13 -18.72
CA ASP A 231 3.51 0.70 -18.69
C ASP A 231 3.29 0.09 -17.29
N GLU A 232 3.33 0.94 -16.26
CA GLU A 232 3.23 0.61 -14.84
C GLU A 232 2.01 1.30 -14.21
N PRO A 233 1.54 0.86 -13.03
CA PRO A 233 0.39 1.47 -12.33
C PRO A 233 0.72 2.83 -11.68
N LEU A 234 1.35 3.73 -12.43
CA LEU A 234 1.77 5.07 -12.03
C LEU A 234 0.83 6.19 -12.54
N GLY A 235 -0.32 5.78 -13.06
CA GLY A 235 -1.42 6.64 -13.48
C GLY A 235 -2.36 7.02 -12.35
N LYS A 236 -3.38 7.80 -12.70
CA LYS A 236 -4.42 8.29 -11.78
C LYS A 236 -5.83 7.81 -12.16
N ASN A 237 -6.00 7.31 -13.37
CA ASN A 237 -7.29 6.93 -13.94
C ASN A 237 -7.13 5.72 -14.87
N ASP A 238 -8.21 5.36 -15.56
CA ASP A 238 -8.34 4.26 -16.52
C ASP A 238 -8.51 4.77 -17.98
N GLY A 239 -8.16 6.04 -18.22
CA GLY A 239 -8.43 6.75 -19.47
C GLY A 239 -9.77 7.49 -19.52
N SER A 240 -10.52 7.48 -18.40
CA SER A 240 -11.72 8.31 -18.23
C SER A 240 -11.50 9.53 -17.33
N HIS A 241 -12.29 10.58 -17.55
CA HIS A 241 -12.39 11.73 -16.65
C HIS A 241 -13.85 12.15 -16.51
N ARG A 242 -14.34 12.25 -15.25
CA ARG A 242 -15.72 12.62 -14.90
C ARG A 242 -16.80 11.85 -15.69
N GLY A 243 -16.60 10.55 -15.88
CA GLY A 243 -17.56 9.67 -16.57
C GLY A 243 -17.46 9.66 -18.10
N LYS A 244 -16.58 10.46 -18.71
CA LYS A 244 -16.30 10.43 -20.15
C LYS A 244 -14.99 9.67 -20.41
N LYS A 245 -15.05 8.62 -21.23
CA LYS A 245 -13.87 7.84 -21.65
C LYS A 245 -13.20 8.51 -22.85
N TYR A 246 -11.91 8.80 -22.74
CA TYR A 246 -11.09 9.41 -23.80
C TYR A 246 -10.19 8.38 -24.48
N PHE A 247 -9.64 7.47 -23.68
CA PHE A 247 -8.84 6.34 -24.14
C PHE A 247 -9.06 5.13 -23.23
N GLU A 248 -8.46 4.01 -23.60
CA GLU A 248 -8.50 2.76 -22.85
C GLU A 248 -7.16 2.51 -22.16
N ALA A 249 -7.22 2.32 -20.84
CA ALA A 249 -6.10 1.89 -20.01
C ALA A 249 -6.62 1.05 -18.83
N LEU A 250 -5.74 0.28 -18.20
CA LEU A 250 -6.07 -0.42 -16.96
C LEU A 250 -6.29 0.60 -15.82
N PRO A 251 -7.10 0.27 -14.80
CA PRO A 251 -7.28 1.13 -13.63
C PRO A 251 -5.92 1.44 -12.97
N GLY A 252 -5.59 2.73 -12.88
CA GLY A 252 -4.30 3.19 -12.33
C GLY A 252 -3.17 3.28 -13.35
N TYR A 253 -3.43 3.00 -14.64
CA TYR A 253 -2.43 3.10 -15.72
C TYR A 253 -2.68 4.30 -16.64
N GLY A 254 -3.83 4.97 -16.56
CA GLY A 254 -4.13 6.15 -17.36
C GLY A 254 -3.74 7.45 -16.66
N GLY A 255 -3.25 8.43 -17.42
CA GLY A 255 -3.04 9.80 -16.94
C GLY A 255 -3.25 10.86 -18.01
N PHE A 256 -3.74 12.04 -17.60
CA PHE A 256 -3.77 13.24 -18.42
C PHE A 256 -2.66 14.18 -17.98
N VAL A 257 -1.81 14.57 -18.92
CA VAL A 257 -0.67 15.46 -18.68
C VAL A 257 -0.61 16.56 -19.73
N ARG A 258 0.10 17.64 -19.43
CA ARG A 258 0.29 18.74 -20.38
C ARG A 258 1.33 18.37 -21.43
N PRO A 259 1.20 18.86 -22.68
CA PRO A 259 2.15 18.55 -23.75
C PRO A 259 3.61 18.85 -23.42
N ASP A 260 3.90 19.89 -22.63
CA ASP A 260 5.27 20.26 -22.21
C ASP A 260 5.94 19.24 -21.28
N LYS A 261 5.16 18.34 -20.69
CA LYS A 261 5.64 17.26 -19.80
C LYS A 261 5.81 15.93 -20.51
N VAL A 262 5.53 15.87 -21.81
CA VAL A 262 5.60 14.64 -22.59
C VAL A 262 6.74 14.74 -23.58
N LYS A 263 7.72 13.84 -23.44
CA LYS A 263 8.79 13.67 -24.41
C LYS A 263 8.47 12.43 -25.23
N VAL A 264 8.12 12.62 -26.50
CA VAL A 264 7.96 11.51 -27.46
C VAL A 264 9.31 11.09 -28.01
N GLY A 265 9.51 9.79 -28.20
CA GLY A 265 10.79 9.27 -28.68
C GLY A 265 10.87 7.76 -28.54
N ASP A 266 12.10 7.24 -28.65
CA ASP A 266 12.37 5.82 -28.42
C ASP A 266 12.48 5.54 -26.91
N PHE A 267 11.33 5.31 -26.29
CA PHE A 267 11.20 4.99 -24.88
C PHE A 267 10.57 3.60 -24.73
N PRO A 268 11.32 2.51 -24.95
CA PRO A 268 10.81 1.15 -24.76
C PRO A 268 10.38 0.95 -23.30
N PRO A 269 9.45 0.01 -23.03
CA PRO A 269 9.15 -0.39 -21.65
C PRO A 269 10.44 -0.76 -20.92
N ILE A 270 10.57 -0.36 -19.66
CA ILE A 270 11.67 -0.80 -18.82
C ILE A 270 11.34 -2.22 -18.39
N ASP A 271 12.18 -3.18 -18.77
CA ASP A 271 12.13 -4.52 -18.20
C ASP A 271 12.99 -4.52 -16.93
N GLU A 272 12.35 -4.45 -15.77
CA GLU A 272 13.04 -4.51 -14.47
C GLU A 272 13.76 -5.85 -14.23
N PHE A 273 13.52 -6.87 -15.06
CA PHE A 273 14.12 -8.20 -14.97
C PHE A 273 15.11 -8.50 -16.10
N ALA A 274 15.30 -7.60 -17.05
CA ALA A 274 16.38 -7.72 -18.02
C ALA A 274 17.70 -7.52 -17.27
N SER A 275 18.36 -8.63 -16.92
CA SER A 275 19.67 -8.63 -16.30
C SER A 275 20.62 -7.69 -17.06
N ASP A 276 21.30 -6.79 -16.34
CA ASP A 276 22.38 -5.92 -16.82
C ASP A 276 23.57 -6.74 -17.38
N ASN A 277 23.36 -7.47 -18.47
CA ASN A 277 24.35 -8.42 -18.99
C ASN A 277 24.36 -8.38 -20.51
N GLU A 278 24.54 -7.19 -21.08
CA GLU A 278 25.01 -7.05 -22.45
C GLU A 278 25.66 -5.67 -22.70
N GLU A 279 26.80 -5.39 -22.05
CA GLU A 279 27.80 -4.47 -22.61
C GLU A 279 29.22 -5.02 -22.41
N GLY A 280 29.92 -5.29 -23.52
CA GLY A 280 31.38 -5.25 -23.53
C GLY A 280 32.15 -6.52 -23.92
N LEU A 281 31.88 -7.13 -25.07
CA LEU A 281 32.93 -7.84 -25.83
C LEU A 281 33.14 -7.15 -27.18
N GLY A 282 33.66 -5.93 -27.12
CA GLY A 282 34.37 -5.32 -28.24
C GLY A 282 35.73 -6.00 -28.36
N GLY A 283 35.96 -6.64 -29.50
CA GLY A 283 37.24 -7.25 -29.82
C GLY A 283 38.33 -6.21 -30.02
N ASP A 284 39.55 -6.59 -29.66
CA ASP A 284 40.76 -6.04 -30.25
C ASP A 284 41.71 -7.21 -30.54
N GLU A 285 41.87 -7.50 -31.84
CA GLU A 285 43.11 -8.04 -32.39
C GLU A 285 44.18 -6.95 -32.28
N ILE A 286 45.34 -7.24 -31.67
CA ILE A 286 46.67 -7.30 -32.32
C ILE A 286 47.57 -8.23 -31.50
#